data_AF-A0A1E5GFJ7-F1
#
_entry.id   AF-A0A1E5GFJ7-F1
#
_cell.length_a   1.000
_cell.length_b   1.000
_cell.length_c   1.000
_cell.angle_alpha   90.00
_cell.angle_beta   90.00
_cell.angle_gamma   90.00
#
_symmetry.space_group_name_H-M   'P 1'
#
loop_
_entity.id
_entity.type
_entity.pdbx_description
1 polymer ?
#
loop_
_entity_poly.entity_id
_entity_poly.type
_entity_poly.pdbx_seq_one_letter_code
_entity_poly.pdbx_strand_id
1 'polypeptide(L)'
;MKKIENLKNADIEADFAKWLLLNRGIKEVTIKKYLGAIRTVENILNNNEHLTTKIFEISDPELIKSFKNNKEVQEIDKRGNRMYTVPLNHYIKFLYYLKEINEESLDDQLNREVEDILMNNELRKTTLKMSKISTPTEMFVTKTNYYKRNPIKAANALILANFNCEISSEHKTFISRKTGENFVEAHHLIPMNQQKNYLEVNIDVEENIIALCPNCHRMIHGGKEFEVSTLLNDLWQMRNEGLINKGINISLDKLKKMYFIAE
;
A
#
# COMPACT_ATOMS: atom_id res chain seq x y z
N MET A 1 -11.79 2.03 17.58
CA MET A 1 -11.07 0.74 17.47
C MET A 1 -12.03 -0.41 17.18
N LYS A 2 -12.61 -0.47 15.96
CA LYS A 2 -13.50 -1.57 15.53
C LYS A 2 -13.37 -1.91 14.04
N LYS A 3 -12.21 -1.64 13.43
CA LYS A 3 -12.03 -1.72 11.97
C LYS A 3 -10.91 -2.63 11.46
N ILE A 4 -10.15 -3.31 12.33
CA ILE A 4 -8.99 -4.10 11.89
C ILE A 4 -9.13 -5.62 12.18
N GLU A 5 -10.09 -6.06 13.00
CA GLU A 5 -10.28 -7.50 13.30
C GLU A 5 -11.27 -8.25 12.37
N ASN A 6 -11.92 -7.58 11.41
CA ASN A 6 -12.99 -8.20 10.62
C ASN A 6 -12.58 -8.88 9.30
N LEU A 7 -11.28 -9.01 8.99
CA LEU A 7 -10.85 -9.70 7.76
C LEU A 7 -10.99 -11.22 7.81
N LYS A 8 -11.39 -11.81 8.95
CA LYS A 8 -11.63 -13.27 9.06
C LYS A 8 -13.03 -13.71 8.63
N ASN A 9 -13.97 -12.78 8.38
CA ASN A 9 -15.36 -13.07 8.00
C ASN A 9 -15.88 -12.13 6.88
N ALA A 10 -14.99 -11.60 6.03
CA ALA A 10 -15.39 -10.81 4.88
C ALA A 10 -15.66 -11.74 3.68
N ASP A 11 -16.86 -11.66 3.12
CA ASP A 11 -17.18 -12.32 1.86
C ASP A 11 -16.53 -11.53 0.72
N ILE A 12 -15.27 -11.88 0.41
CA ILE A 12 -14.47 -11.22 -0.65
C ILE A 12 -15.17 -11.28 -2.01
N GLU A 13 -15.96 -12.33 -2.25
CA GLU A 13 -16.76 -12.43 -3.47
C GLU A 13 -17.86 -11.34 -3.48
N ALA A 14 -18.60 -11.18 -2.38
CA ALA A 14 -19.61 -10.13 -2.25
C ALA A 14 -19.00 -8.72 -2.32
N ASP A 15 -17.84 -8.51 -1.69
CA ASP A 15 -17.12 -7.23 -1.73
C ASP A 15 -16.64 -6.91 -3.15
N PHE A 16 -16.14 -7.92 -3.90
CA PHE A 16 -15.78 -7.76 -5.29
C PHE A 16 -16.99 -7.39 -6.16
N ALA A 17 -18.13 -8.07 -5.97
CA ALA A 17 -19.37 -7.78 -6.68
C ALA A 17 -19.84 -6.34 -6.41
N LYS A 18 -19.80 -5.91 -5.15
CA LYS A 18 -20.13 -4.55 -4.75
C LYS A 18 -19.17 -3.52 -5.36
N TRP A 19 -17.87 -3.81 -5.39
CA TRP A 19 -16.86 -2.96 -6.03
C TRP A 19 -17.08 -2.83 -7.54
N LEU A 20 -17.44 -3.91 -8.24
CA LEU A 20 -17.78 -3.85 -9.67
C LEU A 20 -18.98 -2.94 -9.93
N LEU A 21 -19.98 -2.98 -9.06
CA LEU A 21 -21.17 -2.13 -9.18
C LEU A 21 -20.82 -0.65 -8.93
N LEU A 22 -20.17 -0.36 -7.81
CA LEU A 22 -19.94 1.01 -7.34
C LEU A 22 -18.77 1.70 -8.06
N ASN A 23 -17.64 1.00 -8.24
CA ASN A 23 -16.42 1.60 -8.77
C ASN A 23 -16.29 1.42 -10.29
N ARG A 24 -16.94 0.41 -10.88
CA ARG A 24 -16.85 0.11 -12.32
C ARG A 24 -18.16 0.29 -13.08
N GLY A 25 -19.27 0.57 -12.40
CA GLY A 25 -20.58 0.78 -13.03
C GLY A 25 -21.12 -0.44 -13.76
N ILE A 26 -20.66 -1.66 -13.40
CA ILE A 26 -21.06 -2.89 -14.08
C ILE A 26 -22.44 -3.31 -13.59
N LYS A 27 -23.33 -3.62 -14.54
CA LYS A 27 -24.69 -4.09 -14.24
C LYS A 27 -24.65 -5.43 -13.50
N GLU A 28 -25.57 -5.62 -12.56
CA GLU A 28 -25.68 -6.86 -11.75
C GLU A 28 -25.76 -8.14 -12.60
N VAL A 29 -26.48 -8.10 -13.74
CA VAL A 29 -26.57 -9.23 -14.67
C VAL A 29 -25.21 -9.63 -15.25
N THR A 30 -24.33 -8.66 -15.49
CA THR A 30 -22.97 -8.89 -15.95
C THR A 30 -22.07 -9.35 -14.80
N ILE A 31 -22.25 -8.78 -13.61
CA ILE A 31 -21.53 -9.22 -12.40
C ILE A 31 -21.79 -10.72 -12.15
N LYS A 32 -23.03 -11.19 -12.22
CA LYS A 32 -23.35 -12.62 -12.07
C LYS A 32 -22.61 -13.50 -13.07
N LYS A 33 -22.49 -13.05 -14.34
CA LYS A 33 -21.71 -13.75 -15.37
C LYS A 33 -20.21 -13.75 -15.06
N TYR A 34 -19.68 -12.64 -14.55
CA TYR A 34 -18.27 -12.52 -14.17
C TYR A 34 -17.91 -13.45 -13.01
N LEU A 35 -18.74 -13.50 -11.96
CA LEU A 35 -18.55 -14.42 -10.85
C LEU A 35 -18.62 -15.89 -11.31
N GLY A 36 -19.58 -16.21 -12.19
CA GLY A 36 -19.66 -17.53 -12.83
C GLY A 36 -18.41 -17.90 -13.63
N ALA A 37 -17.88 -16.96 -14.43
CA ALA A 37 -16.66 -17.17 -15.21
C ALA A 37 -15.43 -17.39 -14.32
N ILE A 38 -15.29 -16.67 -13.21
CA ILE A 38 -14.20 -16.91 -12.24
C ILE A 38 -14.31 -18.31 -11.63
N ARG A 39 -15.51 -18.78 -11.29
CA ARG A 39 -15.72 -20.17 -10.80
C ARG A 39 -15.37 -21.22 -11.86
N THR A 40 -15.65 -20.95 -13.13
CA THR A 40 -15.22 -21.83 -14.23
C THR A 40 -13.70 -21.92 -14.30
N VAL A 41 -13.00 -20.80 -14.17
CA VAL A 41 -11.53 -20.77 -14.11
C VAL A 41 -11.01 -21.54 -12.89
N GLU A 42 -11.61 -21.31 -11.72
CA GLU A 42 -11.27 -22.01 -10.48
C GLU A 42 -11.35 -23.53 -10.66
N ASN A 43 -12.45 -24.04 -11.22
CA ASN A 43 -12.63 -25.47 -11.46
C ASN A 43 -11.57 -26.05 -12.40
N ILE A 44 -11.19 -25.34 -13.46
CA ILE A 44 -10.16 -25.78 -14.41
C ILE A 44 -8.80 -25.88 -13.72
N LEU A 45 -8.42 -24.86 -12.96
CA LEU A 45 -7.14 -24.83 -12.26
C LEU A 45 -7.07 -25.88 -11.15
N ASN A 46 -8.17 -26.11 -10.43
CA ASN A 46 -8.26 -27.13 -9.39
C ASN A 46 -8.13 -28.55 -9.97
N ASN A 47 -8.80 -28.83 -11.09
CA ASN A 47 -8.73 -30.14 -11.76
C ASN A 47 -7.33 -30.49 -12.29
N ASN A 48 -6.49 -29.48 -12.53
CA ASN A 48 -5.11 -29.63 -12.99
C ASN A 48 -4.08 -29.46 -11.87
N GLU A 49 -4.51 -29.51 -10.60
CA GLU A 49 -3.66 -29.36 -9.40
C GLU A 49 -2.87 -28.04 -9.35
N HIS A 50 -3.31 -27.02 -10.09
CA HIS A 50 -2.71 -25.68 -10.11
C HIS A 50 -3.20 -24.78 -8.97
N LEU A 51 -4.20 -25.24 -8.21
CA LEU A 51 -4.90 -24.46 -7.19
C LEU A 51 -5.08 -25.29 -5.92
N THR A 52 -4.75 -24.71 -4.76
CA THR A 52 -4.91 -25.35 -3.44
C THR A 52 -5.95 -24.64 -2.55
N THR A 53 -6.51 -23.51 -3.00
CA THR A 53 -7.44 -22.62 -2.28
C THR A 53 -8.32 -21.88 -3.29
N LYS A 54 -9.50 -21.38 -2.89
CA LYS A 54 -10.40 -20.69 -3.83
C LYS A 54 -9.80 -19.39 -4.36
N ILE A 55 -10.18 -18.97 -5.57
CA ILE A 55 -9.68 -17.72 -6.17
C ILE A 55 -10.02 -16.51 -5.29
N PHE A 56 -11.22 -16.49 -4.67
CA PHE A 56 -11.63 -15.42 -3.76
C PHE A 56 -10.94 -15.44 -2.40
N GLU A 57 -10.15 -16.49 -2.10
CA GLU A 57 -9.32 -16.57 -0.89
C GLU A 57 -7.88 -16.08 -1.15
N ILE A 58 -7.54 -15.79 -2.42
CA ILE A 58 -6.21 -15.33 -2.84
C ILE A 58 -6.13 -13.81 -2.78
N SER A 59 -5.17 -13.32 -1.98
CA SER A 59 -4.90 -11.90 -1.80
C SER A 59 -3.75 -11.36 -2.66
N ASP A 60 -3.01 -12.22 -3.38
CA ASP A 60 -1.87 -11.81 -4.21
C ASP A 60 -2.27 -11.65 -5.69
N PRO A 61 -2.29 -10.41 -6.24
CA PRO A 61 -2.65 -10.16 -7.63
C PRO A 61 -1.71 -10.83 -8.63
N GLU A 62 -0.43 -11.04 -8.29
CA GLU A 62 0.53 -11.70 -9.19
C GLU A 62 0.20 -13.18 -9.38
N LEU A 63 -0.32 -13.85 -8.34
CA LEU A 63 -0.81 -15.21 -8.45
C LEU A 63 -2.06 -15.28 -9.36
N ILE A 64 -2.98 -14.31 -9.25
CA ILE A 64 -4.13 -14.23 -10.17
C ILE A 64 -3.67 -13.95 -11.61
N LYS A 65 -2.61 -13.15 -11.81
CA LYS A 65 -2.02 -12.93 -13.15
C LYS A 65 -1.39 -14.21 -13.70
N SER A 66 -0.72 -15.03 -12.88
CA SER A 66 -0.16 -16.29 -13.34
C SER A 66 -1.26 -17.26 -13.81
N PHE A 67 -2.37 -17.32 -13.07
CA PHE A 67 -3.56 -18.08 -13.46
C PHE A 67 -4.23 -17.56 -14.73
N LYS A 68 -4.35 -16.24 -14.87
CA LYS A 68 -4.82 -15.62 -16.11
C LYS A 68 -3.97 -16.08 -17.29
N ASN A 69 -2.65 -16.23 -17.13
CA ASN A 69 -1.72 -16.62 -18.18
C ASN A 69 -1.55 -18.15 -18.33
N ASN A 70 -2.21 -18.96 -17.51
CA ASN A 70 -2.18 -20.42 -17.62
C ASN A 70 -2.74 -20.86 -18.99
N LYS A 71 -2.16 -21.93 -19.56
CA LYS A 71 -2.47 -22.40 -20.90
C LYS A 71 -3.94 -22.82 -21.07
N GLU A 72 -4.48 -23.58 -20.13
CA GLU A 72 -5.88 -24.03 -20.18
C GLU A 72 -6.85 -22.84 -20.08
N VAL A 73 -6.54 -21.89 -19.21
CA VAL A 73 -7.33 -20.65 -19.06
C VAL A 73 -7.32 -19.84 -20.37
N GLN A 74 -6.16 -19.70 -21.02
CA GLN A 74 -6.04 -19.02 -22.30
C GLN A 74 -6.79 -19.73 -23.43
N GLU A 75 -6.84 -21.06 -23.42
CA GLU A 75 -7.57 -21.84 -24.42
C GLU A 75 -9.10 -21.64 -24.31
N ILE A 76 -9.65 -21.68 -23.10
CA ILE A 76 -11.09 -21.42 -22.91
C ILE A 76 -11.43 -19.94 -23.17
N ASP A 77 -10.52 -19.02 -22.90
CA ASP A 77 -10.71 -17.59 -23.12
C ASP A 77 -10.80 -17.22 -24.60
N LYS A 78 -10.00 -17.88 -25.44
CA LYS A 78 -10.12 -17.77 -26.90
C LYS A 78 -11.48 -18.26 -27.39
N ARG A 79 -11.95 -19.42 -26.90
CA ARG A 79 -13.25 -19.98 -27.28
C ARG A 79 -14.41 -19.14 -26.77
N GLY A 80 -14.28 -18.58 -25.57
CA GLY A 80 -15.28 -17.77 -24.89
C GLY A 80 -15.24 -16.27 -25.22
N ASN A 81 -14.48 -15.85 -26.24
CA ASN A 81 -14.33 -14.45 -26.62
C ASN A 81 -13.98 -13.52 -25.43
N ARG A 82 -12.93 -13.87 -24.69
CA ARG A 82 -12.41 -13.13 -23.52
C ARG A 82 -13.31 -13.14 -22.27
N MET A 83 -14.33 -14.00 -22.22
CA MET A 83 -15.27 -14.07 -21.11
C MET A 83 -14.62 -14.41 -19.76
N TYR A 84 -13.44 -15.04 -19.74
CA TYR A 84 -12.81 -15.52 -18.51
C TYR A 84 -11.68 -14.61 -18.04
N THR A 85 -10.89 -14.04 -18.94
CA THR A 85 -9.79 -13.14 -18.56
C THR A 85 -10.26 -11.73 -18.19
N VAL A 86 -11.37 -11.25 -18.76
CA VAL A 86 -11.97 -9.95 -18.39
C VAL A 86 -12.32 -9.89 -16.88
N PRO A 87 -13.09 -10.82 -16.30
CA PRO A 87 -13.39 -10.78 -14.88
C PRO A 87 -12.15 -10.98 -13.99
N LEU A 88 -11.17 -11.80 -14.40
CA LEU A 88 -9.88 -11.90 -13.69
C LEU A 88 -9.13 -10.57 -13.68
N ASN A 89 -9.12 -9.81 -14.79
CA ASN A 89 -8.52 -8.47 -14.83
C ASN A 89 -9.24 -7.50 -13.87
N HIS A 90 -10.56 -7.61 -13.75
CA HIS A 90 -11.30 -6.85 -12.75
C HIS A 90 -10.95 -7.26 -11.33
N TYR A 91 -10.81 -8.56 -11.07
CA TYR A 91 -10.43 -9.07 -9.76
C TYR A 91 -9.01 -8.65 -9.37
N ILE A 92 -8.04 -8.69 -10.30
CA ILE A 92 -6.69 -8.14 -10.10
C ILE A 92 -6.75 -6.66 -9.69
N LYS A 93 -7.56 -5.84 -10.38
CA LYS A 93 -7.74 -4.42 -10.05
C LYS A 93 -8.39 -4.24 -8.66
N PHE A 94 -9.35 -5.09 -8.31
CA PHE A 94 -9.96 -5.09 -6.99
C PHE A 94 -8.97 -5.44 -5.89
N LEU A 95 -8.10 -6.43 -6.09
CA LEU A 95 -7.06 -6.78 -5.13
C LEU A 95 -6.06 -5.63 -4.92
N TYR A 96 -5.70 -4.90 -5.97
CA TYR A 96 -4.87 -3.69 -5.81
C TYR A 96 -5.59 -2.59 -5.03
N TYR A 97 -6.87 -2.35 -5.32
CA TYR A 97 -7.71 -1.43 -4.55
C TYR A 97 -7.78 -1.82 -3.05
N LEU A 98 -7.93 -3.11 -2.73
CA LEU A 98 -7.90 -3.57 -1.34
C LEU A 98 -6.53 -3.33 -0.68
N LYS A 99 -5.43 -3.52 -1.42
CA LYS A 99 -4.08 -3.23 -0.93
C LYS A 99 -3.88 -1.74 -0.64
N GLU A 100 -4.35 -0.85 -1.51
CA GLU A 100 -4.31 0.60 -1.30
C GLU A 100 -5.03 1.01 -0.02
N ILE A 101 -6.29 0.57 0.15
CA ILE A 101 -7.08 0.88 1.35
C ILE A 101 -6.39 0.36 2.61
N ASN A 102 -5.83 -0.85 2.54
CA ASN A 102 -5.15 -1.44 3.68
C ASN A 102 -3.89 -0.65 4.05
N GLU A 103 -3.14 -0.15 3.08
CA GLU A 103 -1.98 0.69 3.36
C GLU A 103 -2.36 2.04 3.96
N GLU A 104 -3.39 2.70 3.42
CA GLU A 104 -3.92 3.93 3.99
C GLU A 104 -4.37 3.72 5.45
N SER A 105 -5.04 2.61 5.74
CA SER A 105 -5.44 2.27 7.12
C SER A 105 -4.26 2.02 8.05
N LEU A 106 -3.15 1.47 7.54
CA LEU A 106 -1.94 1.24 8.32
C LEU A 106 -1.14 2.52 8.52
N ASP A 107 -1.12 3.43 7.55
CA ASP A 107 -0.53 4.78 7.69
C ASP A 107 -1.32 5.61 8.70
N ASP A 108 -2.65 5.55 8.68
CA ASP A 108 -3.51 6.15 9.71
C ASP A 108 -3.20 5.58 11.11
N GLN A 109 -2.90 4.29 11.21
CA GLN A 109 -2.51 3.67 12.48
C GLN A 109 -1.14 4.17 12.94
N LEU A 110 -0.15 4.18 12.05
CA LEU A 110 1.19 4.70 12.32
C LEU A 110 1.11 6.13 12.86
N ASN A 111 0.36 7.00 12.18
CA ASN A 111 0.26 8.41 12.56
C ASN A 111 -0.37 8.62 13.95
N ARG A 112 -1.34 7.78 14.34
CA ARG A 112 -1.86 7.81 15.72
C ARG A 112 -0.79 7.43 16.74
N GLU A 113 -0.01 6.37 16.49
CA GLU A 113 1.07 5.93 17.37
C GLU A 113 2.19 7.00 17.46
N VAL A 114 2.51 7.66 16.34
CA VAL A 114 3.48 8.76 16.26
C VAL A 114 3.06 9.94 17.13
N GLU A 115 1.81 10.39 17.02
CA GLU A 115 1.32 11.49 17.86
C GLU A 115 1.37 11.15 19.35
N ASP A 116 1.07 9.90 19.73
CA ASP A 116 1.11 9.45 21.12
C ASP A 116 2.55 9.42 21.67
N ILE A 117 3.53 9.01 20.85
CA ILE A 117 4.96 9.10 21.18
C ILE A 117 5.39 10.56 21.37
N LEU A 118 5.00 11.43 20.44
CA LEU A 118 5.41 12.84 20.44
C LEU A 118 4.74 13.66 21.54
N MET A 119 3.56 13.27 22.00
CA MET A 119 2.88 13.88 23.14
C MET A 119 3.61 13.61 24.46
N ASN A 120 4.30 12.47 24.58
CA ASN A 120 5.06 12.13 25.78
C ASN A 120 6.45 12.76 25.74
N ASN A 121 6.67 13.77 26.59
CA ASN A 121 7.93 14.53 26.63
C ASN A 121 9.18 13.66 26.83
N GLU A 122 9.12 12.59 27.63
CA GLU A 122 10.29 11.72 27.86
C GLU A 122 10.58 10.83 26.64
N LEU A 123 9.54 10.30 26.00
CA LEU A 123 9.68 9.58 24.74
C LEU A 123 10.17 10.51 23.64
N ARG A 124 9.58 11.71 23.48
CA ARG A 124 10.00 12.73 22.52
C ARG A 124 11.47 13.12 22.69
N LYS A 125 11.95 13.34 23.93
CA LYS A 125 13.37 13.59 24.22
C LYS A 125 14.25 12.40 23.85
N THR A 126 13.77 11.18 24.07
CA THR A 126 14.50 9.94 23.73
C THR A 126 14.60 9.77 22.22
N THR A 127 13.50 9.99 21.50
CA THR A 127 13.41 10.06 20.03
C THR A 127 14.39 11.09 19.47
N LEU A 128 14.41 12.32 20.00
CA LEU A 128 15.40 13.37 19.65
C LEU A 128 16.87 12.98 19.89
N LYS A 129 17.13 12.07 20.84
CA LYS A 129 18.48 11.51 21.07
C LYS A 129 18.78 10.36 20.11
N MET A 130 17.81 9.50 19.86
CA MET A 130 17.92 8.36 18.94
C MET A 130 18.04 8.78 17.48
N SER A 131 17.43 9.88 17.06
CA SER A 131 17.65 10.43 15.70
C SER A 131 19.12 10.79 15.44
N LYS A 132 19.93 10.94 16.49
CA LYS A 132 21.39 11.14 16.39
C LYS A 132 22.18 9.83 16.33
N ILE A 133 21.53 8.68 16.51
CA ILE A 133 22.16 7.35 16.58
C ILE A 133 21.48 6.44 15.56
N SER A 134 22.11 6.23 14.40
CA SER A 134 21.61 5.31 13.37
C SER A 134 21.85 3.86 13.81
N THR A 135 20.88 3.22 14.46
CA THR A 135 20.94 1.76 14.70
C THR A 135 20.02 0.99 13.75
N PRO A 136 20.48 -0.16 13.19
CA PRO A 136 19.62 -1.06 12.42
C PRO A 136 18.50 -1.61 13.30
N THR A 137 17.30 -1.75 12.75
CA THR A 137 16.13 -2.26 13.49
C THR A 137 15.81 -3.68 13.05
N GLU A 138 15.48 -4.52 14.03
CA GLU A 138 15.00 -5.89 13.85
C GLU A 138 13.73 -5.95 13.01
N MET A 139 13.62 -7.01 12.20
CA MET A 139 12.50 -7.27 11.31
C MET A 139 11.45 -8.11 12.04
N PHE A 140 10.25 -7.57 12.24
CA PHE A 140 9.13 -8.29 12.86
C PHE A 140 8.04 -8.59 11.82
N VAL A 141 7.85 -9.87 11.51
CA VAL A 141 6.76 -10.37 10.66
C VAL A 141 5.58 -10.76 11.56
N THR A 142 4.38 -10.23 11.30
CA THR A 142 3.18 -10.63 12.06
C THR A 142 2.56 -11.92 11.52
N LYS A 143 1.63 -12.57 12.27
CA LYS A 143 0.88 -13.77 11.82
C LYS A 143 0.01 -13.52 10.58
N THR A 144 -0.33 -12.26 10.33
CA THR A 144 -0.82 -11.73 9.07
C THR A 144 0.39 -11.26 8.28
N ASN A 145 0.54 -11.57 6.97
CA ASN A 145 1.73 -11.28 6.15
C ASN A 145 2.06 -9.77 5.94
N TYR A 146 2.08 -8.97 7.00
CA TYR A 146 2.36 -7.55 7.04
C TYR A 146 3.62 -7.29 7.85
N TYR A 147 4.39 -6.29 7.42
CA TYR A 147 5.58 -5.82 8.09
C TYR A 147 5.20 -4.73 9.08
N LYS A 148 5.61 -4.88 10.34
CA LYS A 148 5.31 -3.89 11.37
C LYS A 148 6.09 -2.60 11.10
N ARG A 149 5.38 -1.48 11.00
CA ARG A 149 5.96 -0.12 10.92
C ARG A 149 6.48 0.30 12.29
N ASN A 150 7.61 1.00 12.34
CA ASN A 150 8.21 1.51 13.56
C ASN A 150 7.79 2.98 13.80
N PRO A 151 6.89 3.26 14.76
CA PRO A 151 6.43 4.61 15.03
C PRO A 151 7.52 5.54 15.57
N ILE A 152 8.62 5.01 16.13
CA ILE A 152 9.75 5.83 16.57
C ILE A 152 10.50 6.43 15.38
N LYS A 153 10.73 5.64 14.32
CA LYS A 153 11.37 6.13 13.09
C LYS A 153 10.50 7.16 12.38
N ALA A 154 9.20 6.92 12.35
CA ALA A 154 8.24 7.87 11.81
C ALA A 154 8.23 9.19 12.60
N ALA A 155 8.23 9.11 13.94
CA ALA A 155 8.35 10.29 14.80
C ALA A 155 9.69 11.04 14.58
N ASN A 156 10.80 10.32 14.43
CA ASN A 156 12.10 10.90 14.10
C ASN A 156 12.06 11.65 12.75
N ALA A 157 11.47 11.05 11.72
CA ALA A 157 11.34 11.68 10.40
C ALA A 157 10.56 13.00 10.48
N LEU A 158 9.43 13.03 11.21
CA LEU A 158 8.67 14.28 11.40
C LEU A 158 9.47 15.36 12.16
N ILE A 159 10.26 14.96 13.15
CA ILE A 159 11.14 15.85 13.89
C ILE A 159 12.25 16.41 12.98
N LEU A 160 12.89 15.56 12.17
CA LEU A 160 13.94 15.97 11.24
C LEU A 160 13.42 16.94 10.18
N ALA A 161 12.16 16.77 9.75
CA ALA A 161 11.46 17.71 8.87
C ALA A 161 11.02 19.01 9.57
N ASN A 162 11.31 19.18 10.87
CA ASN A 162 10.83 20.28 11.71
C ASN A 162 9.31 20.47 11.60
N PHE A 163 8.56 19.35 11.51
CA PHE A 163 7.11 19.35 11.34
C PHE A 163 6.61 20.14 10.11
N ASN A 164 7.46 20.37 9.11
CA ASN A 164 7.07 20.97 7.84
C ASN A 164 6.78 19.88 6.81
N CYS A 165 5.87 20.18 5.88
CA CYS A 165 5.67 19.31 4.73
C CYS A 165 6.91 19.36 3.83
N GLU A 166 7.40 18.19 3.43
CA GLU A 166 8.61 18.08 2.61
C GLU A 166 8.37 18.38 1.13
N ILE A 167 7.12 18.46 0.69
CA ILE A 167 6.78 19.01 -0.65
C ILE A 167 6.93 20.55 -0.65
N SER A 168 6.54 21.21 0.44
CA SER A 168 6.70 22.65 0.60
C SER A 168 6.60 23.06 2.06
N SER A 169 7.60 23.80 2.54
CA SER A 169 7.59 24.38 3.89
C SER A 169 6.48 25.40 4.13
N GLU A 170 5.90 25.93 3.04
CA GLU A 170 4.79 26.88 3.07
C GLU A 170 3.43 26.21 3.35
N HIS A 171 3.34 24.88 3.25
CA HIS A 171 2.13 24.15 3.62
C HIS A 171 1.92 24.14 5.14
N LYS A 172 1.37 25.24 5.66
CA LYS A 172 0.90 25.35 7.04
C LYS A 172 -0.46 24.69 7.20
N THR A 173 -0.62 23.94 8.28
CA THR A 173 -1.85 23.28 8.68
C THR A 173 -2.29 23.81 10.04
N PHE A 174 -3.17 23.10 10.73
CA PHE A 174 -3.48 23.42 12.12
C PHE A 174 -2.34 23.01 13.04
N ILE A 175 -2.21 23.69 14.18
CA ILE A 175 -1.29 23.27 15.25
C ILE A 175 -1.90 22.08 15.99
N SER A 176 -1.19 20.95 16.02
CA SER A 176 -1.67 19.75 16.72
C SER A 176 -1.79 20.03 18.21
N ARG A 177 -2.95 19.70 18.79
CA ARG A 177 -3.16 19.77 20.24
C ARG A 177 -2.24 18.82 21.00
N LYS A 178 -1.86 17.69 20.39
CA LYS A 178 -1.02 16.67 21.03
C LYS A 178 0.45 17.08 21.08
N THR A 179 0.97 17.60 19.96
CA THR A 179 2.41 17.87 19.83
C THR A 179 2.79 19.34 20.02
N GLY A 180 1.84 20.26 19.82
CA GLY A 180 2.07 21.71 19.80
C GLY A 180 2.71 22.22 18.51
N GLU A 181 2.85 21.36 17.49
CA GLU A 181 3.57 21.64 16.25
C GLU A 181 2.62 21.74 15.05
N ASN A 182 3.12 22.22 13.90
CA ASN A 182 2.40 22.13 12.63
C ASN A 182 2.03 20.67 12.33
N PHE A 183 0.77 20.39 11.99
CA PHE A 183 0.31 19.03 11.77
C PHE A 183 0.75 18.49 10.40
N VAL A 184 1.53 17.42 10.44
CA VAL A 184 1.97 16.63 9.29
C VAL A 184 1.87 15.14 9.63
N GLU A 185 1.78 14.33 8.60
CA GLU A 185 1.63 12.88 8.67
C GLU A 185 2.90 12.23 8.11
N ALA A 186 3.39 11.21 8.81
CA ALA A 186 4.46 10.35 8.33
C ALA A 186 3.91 9.40 7.28
N HIS A 187 4.58 9.32 6.14
CA HIS A 187 4.24 8.43 5.03
C HIS A 187 5.50 7.72 4.52
N HIS A 188 5.41 6.43 4.22
CA HIS A 188 6.53 5.70 3.63
C HIS A 188 6.57 5.91 2.11
N LEU A 189 7.65 6.48 1.57
CA LEU A 189 7.82 6.73 0.13
C LEU A 189 7.82 5.43 -0.68
N ILE A 190 8.53 4.40 -0.22
CA ILE A 190 8.39 3.03 -0.70
C ILE A 190 7.38 2.36 0.23
N PRO A 191 6.17 1.99 -0.25
CA PRO A 191 5.14 1.41 0.60
C PRO A 191 5.61 0.13 1.32
N MET A 192 5.21 -0.06 2.58
CA MET A 192 5.72 -1.16 3.40
C MET A 192 5.31 -2.56 2.93
N ASN A 193 4.21 -2.71 2.17
CA ASN A 193 3.90 -3.97 1.48
C ASN A 193 4.97 -4.41 0.46
N GLN A 194 5.88 -3.52 0.07
CA GLN A 194 6.98 -3.82 -0.83
C GLN A 194 8.18 -4.44 -0.13
N GLN A 195 8.23 -4.47 1.21
CA GLN A 195 9.37 -5.02 1.97
C GLN A 195 9.73 -6.46 1.56
N LYS A 196 8.77 -7.27 1.10
CA LYS A 196 9.02 -8.61 0.55
C LYS A 196 9.95 -8.63 -0.68
N ASN A 197 10.08 -7.50 -1.37
CA ASN A 197 10.96 -7.30 -2.53
C ASN A 197 12.36 -6.80 -2.14
N TYR A 198 12.61 -6.57 -0.85
CA TYR A 198 13.86 -6.06 -0.28
C TYR A 198 14.32 -7.00 0.84
N LEU A 199 14.77 -8.21 0.48
CA LEU A 199 15.04 -9.27 1.46
C LEU A 199 16.29 -9.03 2.32
N GLU A 200 17.26 -8.26 1.80
CA GLU A 200 18.55 -8.03 2.45
C GLU A 200 18.57 -6.75 3.30
N VAL A 201 17.53 -5.91 3.19
CA VAL A 201 17.48 -4.59 3.84
C VAL A 201 16.08 -4.31 4.40
N ASN A 202 16.01 -3.68 5.56
CA ASN A 202 14.75 -3.19 6.12
C ASN A 202 14.43 -1.82 5.49
N ILE A 203 13.28 -1.69 4.82
CA ILE A 203 12.87 -0.44 4.16
C ILE A 203 12.14 0.52 5.12
N ASP A 204 11.83 0.10 6.34
CA ASP A 204 11.30 0.98 7.38
C ASP A 204 12.45 1.78 7.99
N VAL A 205 12.95 2.79 7.28
CA VAL A 205 14.06 3.68 7.66
C VAL A 205 13.62 5.14 7.52
N GLU A 206 14.26 6.05 8.25
CA GLU A 206 13.92 7.48 8.22
C GLU A 206 14.05 8.07 6.81
N GLU A 207 15.00 7.60 6.00
CA GLU A 207 15.19 8.01 4.61
C GLU A 207 14.04 7.57 3.68
N ASN A 208 13.25 6.59 4.11
CA ASN A 208 12.05 6.14 3.40
C ASN A 208 10.77 6.75 3.99
N ILE A 209 10.85 7.55 5.06
CA ILE A 209 9.68 8.17 5.68
C ILE A 209 9.70 9.67 5.41
N ILE A 210 8.58 10.18 4.93
CA ILE A 210 8.41 11.59 4.57
C ILE A 210 7.34 12.26 5.42
N ALA A 211 7.55 13.53 5.73
CA ALA A 211 6.56 14.35 6.42
C ALA A 211 5.69 15.07 5.38
N LEU A 212 4.40 14.72 5.32
CA LEU A 212 3.45 15.31 4.38
C LEU A 212 2.36 16.06 5.13
N CYS A 213 1.92 17.22 4.60
CA CYS A 213 0.65 17.78 5.06
C CYS A 213 -0.51 16.85 4.61
N PRO A 214 -1.69 16.93 5.26
CA PRO A 214 -2.82 16.07 4.92
C PRO A 214 -3.23 16.16 3.44
N ASN A 215 -3.09 17.34 2.81
CA ASN A 215 -3.42 17.51 1.40
C ASN A 215 -2.43 16.75 0.48
N CYS A 216 -1.12 16.86 0.72
CA CYS A 216 -0.11 16.13 -0.05
C CYS A 216 -0.20 14.62 0.18
N HIS A 217 -0.48 14.19 1.42
CA HIS A 217 -0.66 12.77 1.74
C HIS A 217 -1.90 12.18 1.08
N ARG A 218 -3.01 12.92 1.02
CA ARG A 218 -4.19 12.46 0.27
C ARG A 218 -3.96 12.52 -1.24
N MET A 219 -3.21 13.50 -1.72
CA MET A 219 -2.84 13.62 -3.14
C MET A 219 -2.00 12.44 -3.61
N ILE A 220 -0.97 12.00 -2.86
CA ILE A 220 -0.12 10.88 -3.31
C ILE A 220 -0.90 9.57 -3.47
N HIS A 221 -2.01 9.39 -2.74
CA HIS A 221 -2.86 8.20 -2.84
C HIS A 221 -4.05 8.33 -3.79
N GLY A 222 -4.64 9.54 -3.92
CA GLY A 222 -5.91 9.73 -4.61
C GLY A 222 -5.93 10.87 -5.63
N GLY A 223 -4.79 11.52 -5.87
CA GLY A 223 -4.63 12.57 -6.87
C GLY A 223 -4.72 12.03 -8.30
N LYS A 224 -4.82 12.94 -9.28
CA LYS A 224 -4.71 12.53 -10.68
C LYS A 224 -3.30 12.05 -10.97
N GLU A 225 -3.17 11.15 -11.93
CA GLU A 225 -1.91 10.51 -12.29
C GLU A 225 -0.75 11.50 -12.50
N PHE A 226 -0.98 12.62 -13.19
CA PHE A 226 0.05 13.64 -13.40
C PHE A 226 0.45 14.36 -12.10
N GLU A 227 -0.49 14.60 -11.18
CA GLU A 227 -0.22 15.25 -9.88
C GLU A 227 0.61 14.32 -9.00
N VAL A 228 0.21 13.04 -8.92
CA VAL A 228 0.96 12.02 -8.18
C VAL A 228 2.34 11.82 -8.79
N SER A 229 2.44 11.75 -10.12
CA SER A 229 3.71 11.55 -10.82
C SER A 229 4.69 12.69 -10.58
N THR A 230 4.23 13.95 -10.61
CA THR A 230 5.06 15.12 -10.27
C THR A 230 5.52 15.04 -8.82
N LEU A 231 4.61 14.78 -7.89
CA LEU A 231 4.92 14.67 -6.47
C LEU A 231 5.93 13.54 -6.16
N LEU A 232 5.76 12.36 -6.79
CA LEU A 232 6.71 11.24 -6.65
C LEU A 232 8.08 11.53 -7.24
N ASN A 233 8.15 12.28 -8.34
CA ASN A 233 9.43 12.71 -8.91
C ASN A 233 10.22 13.56 -7.91
N ASP A 234 9.56 14.55 -7.31
CA ASP A 234 10.21 15.48 -6.38
C ASP A 234 10.69 14.73 -5.13
N LEU A 235 9.85 13.88 -4.56
CA LEU A 235 10.19 13.05 -3.39
C LEU A 235 11.32 12.05 -3.70
N TRP A 236 11.30 11.43 -4.87
CA TRP A 236 12.35 10.50 -5.29
C TRP A 236 13.69 11.23 -5.42
N GLN A 237 13.72 12.40 -6.06
CA GLN A 237 14.93 13.21 -6.17
C GLN A 237 15.49 13.59 -4.79
N MET A 238 14.60 13.92 -3.84
CA MET A 238 14.99 14.26 -2.47
C MET A 238 15.53 13.07 -1.66
N ARG A 239 15.01 11.85 -1.88
CA ARG A 239 15.29 10.68 -1.03
C ARG A 239 16.26 9.66 -1.62
N ASN A 240 16.44 9.62 -2.94
CA ASN A 240 17.14 8.53 -3.62
C ASN A 240 18.57 8.32 -3.10
N GLU A 241 19.35 9.39 -2.87
CA GLU A 241 20.71 9.26 -2.34
C GLU A 241 20.73 8.65 -0.92
N GLY A 242 19.84 9.11 -0.04
CA GLY A 242 19.70 8.57 1.32
C GLY A 242 19.29 7.10 1.32
N LEU A 243 18.35 6.72 0.44
CA LEU A 243 17.91 5.34 0.26
C LEU A 243 19.07 4.44 -0.22
N ILE A 244 19.85 4.89 -1.19
CA ILE A 244 21.03 4.17 -1.69
C ILE A 244 22.05 3.94 -0.56
N ASN A 245 22.27 4.93 0.29
CA ASN A 245 23.17 4.81 1.46
C ASN A 245 22.69 3.78 2.50
N LYS A 246 21.39 3.45 2.49
CA LYS A 246 20.81 2.35 3.30
C LYS A 246 20.77 1.00 2.56
N GLY A 247 21.34 0.91 1.37
CA GLY A 247 21.28 -0.27 0.52
C GLY A 247 19.93 -0.46 -0.19
N ILE A 248 19.08 0.56 -0.22
CA ILE A 248 17.76 0.53 -0.84
C ILE A 248 17.85 1.20 -2.21
N ASN A 249 17.89 0.39 -3.27
CA ASN A 249 17.90 0.89 -4.64
C ASN A 249 16.48 0.83 -5.26
N ILE A 250 15.99 1.97 -5.74
CA ILE A 250 14.71 2.07 -6.45
C ILE A 250 14.79 3.11 -7.57
N SER A 251 14.39 2.73 -8.78
CA SER A 251 14.21 3.67 -9.89
C SER A 251 12.88 4.42 -9.75
N LEU A 252 12.81 5.63 -10.31
CA LEU A 252 11.57 6.42 -10.35
C LEU A 252 10.40 5.64 -10.98
N ASP A 253 10.64 4.92 -12.08
CA ASP A 253 9.58 4.13 -12.74
C ASP A 253 9.06 2.99 -11.87
N LYS A 254 9.96 2.33 -11.12
CA LYS A 254 9.57 1.28 -10.17
C LYS A 254 8.76 1.86 -9.03
N LEU A 255 9.14 3.05 -8.53
CA LEU A 255 8.40 3.77 -7.51
C LEU A 255 6.98 4.14 -8.00
N LYS A 256 6.86 4.76 -9.19
CA LYS A 256 5.55 5.11 -9.77
C LYS A 256 4.62 3.91 -9.93
N LYS A 257 5.16 2.75 -10.34
CA LYS A 257 4.41 1.49 -10.44
C LYS A 257 3.84 1.00 -9.10
N MET A 258 4.48 1.32 -7.98
CA MET A 258 3.98 0.97 -6.64
C MET A 258 2.76 1.80 -6.22
N TYR A 259 2.57 2.98 -6.83
CA TYR A 259 1.41 3.85 -6.67
C TYR A 259 0.42 3.73 -7.84
N PHE A 260 0.51 2.65 -8.61
CA PHE A 260 -0.42 2.34 -9.72
C PHE A 260 -0.51 3.40 -10.81
N ILE A 261 0.51 4.25 -10.92
CA ILE A 261 0.72 5.14 -12.05
C ILE A 261 1.25 4.28 -13.20
N ALA A 262 0.49 4.23 -14.29
CA ALA A 262 0.89 3.53 -15.50
C ALA A 262 1.93 4.37 -16.27
N GLU A 263 2.64 3.73 -17.20
CA GLU A 263 3.39 4.43 -18.26
C GLU A 263 2.43 4.85 -19.38
#